data_AF-A0A0B0D3M7-F1
#
_entry.id   AF-A0A0B0D3M7-F1
#
_cell.length_a   1.000
_cell.length_b   1.000
_cell.length_c   1.000
_cell.angle_alpha   90.00
_cell.angle_beta   90.00
_cell.angle_gamma   90.00
#
_symmetry.space_group_name_H-M   'P 1'
#
loop_
_entity.id
_entity.type
_entity.pdbx_description
1 polymer ?
#
loop_
_entity_poly.entity_id
_entity_poly.type
_entity_poly.pdbx_seq_one_letter_code
_entity_poly.pdbx_strand_id
1 'polypeptide(L)'
;VGQLTSKSKKVLILGDMYELGEQSEALHESVADAIDEKIDAVFTIGNHSERISKAVSQNSPNIETSHFKDKKALCHHVRPMLTSETVVLVKASRGMKLEELLEDLTD
;
A
#
# COMPACT_ATOMS: atom_id res chain seq x y z
N VAL A 1 3.12 -1.89 -15.50
CA VAL A 1 4.13 -2.04 -14.42
C VAL A 1 5.02 -3.22 -14.79
N GLY A 2 6.02 -3.00 -15.64
CA GLY A 2 6.87 -4.07 -16.15
C GLY A 2 8.21 -3.47 -16.52
N GLN A 3 9.28 -4.11 -16.04
CA GLN A 3 10.69 -3.68 -16.08
C GLN A 3 11.13 -2.77 -14.92
N LEU A 4 10.98 -3.26 -13.68
CA LEU A 4 11.94 -2.98 -12.61
C LEU A 4 12.90 -4.18 -12.57
N THR A 5 14.08 -4.02 -13.18
CA THR A 5 15.07 -5.08 -13.33
C THR A 5 16.15 -4.98 -12.26
N SER A 6 15.96 -5.71 -11.16
CA SER A 6 16.97 -6.35 -10.26
C SER A 6 16.55 -6.26 -8.80
N LYS A 7 16.41 -7.40 -8.09
CA LYS A 7 16.40 -7.62 -6.62
C LYS A 7 15.74 -6.59 -5.67
N SER A 8 14.96 -5.64 -6.18
CA SER A 8 14.42 -4.57 -5.36
C SER A 8 13.22 -5.05 -4.54
N LYS A 9 13.20 -4.70 -3.25
CA LYS A 9 12.01 -4.87 -2.41
C LYS A 9 10.91 -3.96 -2.94
N LYS A 10 9.74 -4.51 -3.28
CA LYS A 10 8.59 -3.77 -3.79
C LYS A 10 7.55 -3.60 -2.72
N VAL A 11 7.31 -2.35 -2.33
CA VAL A 11 6.36 -1.97 -1.29
C VAL A 11 5.22 -1.17 -1.90
N LEU A 12 3.98 -1.55 -1.61
CA LEU A 12 2.79 -0.78 -1.96
C LEU A 12 2.27 -0.05 -0.73
N ILE A 13 1.98 1.24 -0.87
CA ILE A 13 1.28 2.05 0.13
C ILE A 13 -0.03 2.52 -0.51
N LEU A 14 -1.15 1.96 -0.05
CA LEU A 14 -2.45 2.12 -0.69
C LEU A 14 -3.45 2.79 0.27
N GLY A 15 -4.10 3.86 -0.20
CA GLY A 15 -5.15 4.53 0.55
C GLY A 15 -6.54 4.32 -0.05
N ASP A 16 -7.55 4.86 0.64
CA ASP A 16 -8.93 4.84 0.19
C ASP A 16 -9.11 5.44 -1.21
N MET A 17 -9.94 4.76 -1.99
CA MET A 17 -10.58 5.22 -3.21
C MET A 17 -11.94 5.83 -2.83
N TYR A 18 -12.06 7.15 -2.97
CA TYR A 18 -13.29 7.89 -2.70
C TYR A 18 -14.25 7.82 -3.89
N GLU A 19 -15.49 8.25 -3.67
CA GLU A 19 -16.54 8.37 -4.72
C GLU A 19 -17.02 7.02 -5.30
N LEU A 20 -16.79 5.90 -4.59
CA LEU A 20 -17.21 4.57 -5.02
C LEU A 20 -18.63 4.15 -4.58
N GLY A 21 -19.27 4.94 -3.72
CA GLY A 21 -20.61 4.63 -3.19
C GLY A 21 -20.69 3.25 -2.52
N GLU A 22 -21.79 2.54 -2.76
CA GLU A 22 -22.06 1.21 -2.18
C GLU A 22 -21.05 0.14 -2.62
N GLN A 23 -20.36 0.36 -3.75
CA GLN A 23 -19.36 -0.57 -4.27
C GLN A 23 -17.99 -0.44 -3.59
N SER A 24 -17.82 0.53 -2.68
CA SER A 24 -16.54 0.82 -2.04
C SER A 24 -15.88 -0.43 -1.49
N GLU A 25 -16.60 -1.24 -0.72
CA GLU A 25 -16.01 -2.43 -0.08
C GLU A 25 -15.50 -3.44 -1.11
N ALA A 26 -16.34 -3.81 -2.07
CA ALA A 26 -16.00 -4.79 -3.10
C ALA A 26 -14.86 -4.32 -4.01
N LEU A 27 -14.85 -3.03 -4.36
CA LEU A 27 -13.82 -2.47 -5.23
C LEU A 27 -12.47 -2.37 -4.52
N HIS A 28 -12.43 -1.98 -3.25
CA HIS A 28 -11.19 -2.04 -2.48
C HIS A 28 -10.69 -3.47 -2.34
N GLU A 29 -11.57 -4.44 -2.06
CA GLU A 29 -11.19 -5.84 -1.95
C GLU A 29 -10.60 -6.38 -3.26
N SER A 30 -11.20 -6.04 -4.40
CA SER A 30 -10.75 -6.48 -5.74
C SER A 30 -9.33 -6.02 -6.12
N VAL A 31 -8.77 -5.02 -5.43
CA VAL A 31 -7.37 -4.60 -5.66
C VAL A 31 -6.40 -5.75 -5.36
N ALA A 32 -6.74 -6.64 -4.42
CA ALA A 32 -5.92 -7.79 -4.08
C ALA A 32 -5.73 -8.74 -5.27
N ASP A 33 -6.68 -8.81 -6.22
CA ASP A 33 -6.59 -9.68 -7.40
C ASP A 33 -5.47 -9.26 -8.37
N ALA A 34 -5.02 -8.01 -8.28
CA ALA A 34 -3.94 -7.45 -9.09
C ALA A 34 -2.56 -7.52 -8.40
N ILE A 35 -2.50 -7.99 -7.15
CA ILE A 35 -1.28 -8.06 -6.34
C ILE A 35 -0.82 -9.52 -6.31
N ASP A 36 0.40 -9.78 -6.80
CA ASP A 36 1.00 -11.11 -6.86
C ASP A 36 2.27 -11.20 -6.00
N GLU A 37 2.88 -12.40 -5.93
CA GLU A 37 4.09 -12.64 -5.13
C GLU A 37 5.33 -11.86 -5.56
N LYS A 38 5.26 -11.02 -6.62
CA LYS A 38 6.35 -10.10 -6.96
C LYS A 38 6.37 -8.85 -6.07
N ILE A 39 5.35 -8.66 -5.24
CA ILE A 39 5.24 -7.61 -4.23
C ILE A 39 5.68 -8.17 -2.88
N ASP A 40 6.54 -7.46 -2.18
CA ASP A 40 7.08 -7.90 -0.89
C ASP A 40 6.23 -7.41 0.28
N ALA A 41 5.64 -6.22 0.18
CA ALA A 41 4.78 -5.66 1.22
C ALA A 41 3.64 -4.79 0.69
N VAL A 42 2.50 -4.81 1.38
CA VAL A 42 1.32 -3.97 1.14
C VAL A 42 0.86 -3.34 2.44
N PHE A 43 1.02 -2.02 2.52
CA PHE A 43 0.57 -1.22 3.64
C PHE A 43 -0.63 -0.37 3.23
N THR A 44 -1.66 -0.34 4.06
CA THR A 44 -2.90 0.39 3.76
C THR A 44 -3.18 1.46 4.79
N ILE A 45 -3.81 2.56 4.39
CA ILE A 45 -4.20 3.65 5.29
C ILE A 45 -5.54 4.26 4.87
N GLY A 46 -6.51 4.33 5.78
CA GLY A 46 -7.87 4.81 5.49
C GLY A 46 -8.95 3.87 6.03
N ASN A 47 -10.22 4.20 5.82
CA ASN A 47 -11.32 3.43 6.38
C ASN A 47 -11.67 2.19 5.56
N HIS A 48 -11.54 2.26 4.23
CA HIS A 48 -11.96 1.19 3.32
C HIS A 48 -10.78 0.37 2.81
N SER A 49 -9.62 0.99 2.67
CA SER A 49 -8.37 0.36 2.20
C SER A 49 -7.85 -0.76 3.09
N GLU A 50 -8.26 -0.86 4.37
CA GLU A 50 -7.97 -2.03 5.22
C GLU A 50 -8.39 -3.34 4.55
N ARG A 51 -9.47 -3.32 3.76
CA ARG A 51 -9.95 -4.48 2.99
C ARG A 51 -8.93 -4.97 1.98
N ILE A 52 -8.14 -4.08 1.38
CA ILE A 52 -7.05 -4.46 0.46
C ILE A 52 -6.03 -5.33 1.20
N SER A 53 -5.49 -4.84 2.32
CA SER A 53 -4.47 -5.59 3.09
C SER A 53 -5.00 -6.90 3.64
N LYS A 54 -6.27 -6.94 4.08
CA LYS A 54 -6.91 -8.19 4.55
C LYS A 54 -7.05 -9.22 3.43
N ALA A 55 -7.50 -8.80 2.26
CA ALA A 55 -7.64 -9.70 1.11
C ALA A 55 -6.27 -10.18 0.59
N VAL A 56 -5.27 -9.30 0.52
CA VAL A 56 -3.89 -9.68 0.15
C VAL A 56 -3.33 -10.71 1.14
N SER A 57 -3.51 -10.52 2.45
CA SER A 57 -2.99 -11.47 3.44
C SER A 57 -3.63 -12.86 3.33
N GLN A 58 -4.89 -12.92 2.89
CA GLN A 58 -5.61 -14.18 2.67
C GLN A 58 -5.17 -14.86 1.37
N ASN A 59 -5.04 -14.09 0.29
CA ASN A 59 -4.72 -14.61 -1.04
C ASN A 59 -3.22 -14.92 -1.21
N SER A 60 -2.35 -14.23 -0.46
CA SER A 60 -0.89 -14.27 -0.62
C SER A 60 -0.19 -14.12 0.74
N PRO A 61 -0.16 -15.17 1.58
CA PRO A 61 0.31 -15.10 2.97
C PRO A 61 1.81 -14.78 3.13
N ASN A 62 2.59 -14.83 2.03
CA ASN A 62 4.00 -14.46 2.03
C ASN A 62 4.23 -12.95 1.84
N ILE A 63 3.20 -12.19 1.46
CA ILE A 63 3.28 -10.74 1.32
C ILE A 63 3.07 -10.13 2.69
N GLU A 64 3.99 -9.28 3.13
CA GLU A 64 3.86 -8.56 4.39
C GLU A 64 2.72 -7.54 4.29
N THR A 65 1.71 -7.64 5.15
CA THR A 65 0.57 -6.72 5.13
C THR A 65 0.35 -6.04 6.46
N SER A 66 0.01 -4.75 6.46
CA SER A 66 -0.45 -4.04 7.67
C SER A 66 -1.33 -2.85 7.32
N HIS A 67 -2.27 -2.53 8.21
CA HIS A 67 -3.17 -1.40 8.08
C HIS A 67 -2.89 -0.33 9.15
N PHE A 68 -2.93 0.94 8.76
CA PHE A 68 -2.62 2.08 9.60
C PHE A 68 -3.76 3.09 9.61
N LYS A 69 -3.97 3.74 10.77
CA LYS A 69 -5.00 4.78 10.94
C LYS A 69 -4.43 6.20 10.84
N ASP A 70 -3.11 6.34 10.93
CA ASP A 70 -2.43 7.63 10.86
C ASP A 70 -1.11 7.52 10.07
N LYS A 71 -0.77 8.63 9.41
CA LYS A 71 0.40 8.74 8.53
C LYS A 71 1.71 8.54 9.28
N LYS A 72 1.79 9.00 10.53
CA LYS A 72 3.01 8.93 11.33
C LYS A 72 3.38 7.49 11.68
N ALA A 73 2.40 6.68 12.09
CA ALA A 73 2.58 5.27 12.37
C ALA A 73 3.01 4.50 11.11
N LEU A 74 2.37 4.79 9.96
CA LEU A 74 2.76 4.24 8.67
C LEU A 74 4.20 4.61 8.31
N CYS A 75 4.58 5.89 8.38
CA CYS A 75 5.94 6.35 8.08
C CYS A 75 6.97 5.69 9.00
N HIS A 76 6.69 5.62 10.31
CA HIS A 76 7.58 4.98 11.28
C HIS A 76 7.82 3.50 10.95
N HIS A 77 6.78 2.80 10.51
CA HIS A 77 6.88 1.39 10.13
C HIS A 77 7.61 1.18 8.80
N VAL A 78 7.34 2.02 7.80
CA VAL A 78 7.89 1.86 6.45
C VAL A 78 9.34 2.34 6.36
N ARG A 79 9.73 3.40 7.08
CA ARG A 79 11.05 4.04 6.96
C ARG A 79 12.23 3.07 7.08
N PRO A 80 12.27 2.12 8.05
CA PRO A 80 13.35 1.13 8.13
C PRO A 80 13.46 0.19 6.92
N MET A 81 12.40 0.06 6.11
CA MET A 81 12.40 -0.75 4.90
C MET A 81 12.92 0.00 3.67
N LEU A 82 13.06 1.32 3.74
CA LEU A 82 13.46 2.15 2.62
C LEU A 82 14.98 2.12 2.49
N THR A 83 15.45 1.35 1.52
CA THR A 83 16.86 1.27 1.13
C THR A 83 17.01 1.71 -0.32
N SER A 84 18.26 1.82 -0.80
CA SER A 84 18.53 2.05 -2.24
C SER A 84 17.97 0.96 -3.14
N GLU A 85 17.64 -0.21 -2.59
CA GLU A 85 17.03 -1.33 -3.31
C GLU A 85 15.52 -1.43 -3.07
N THR A 86 14.87 -0.43 -2.46
CA THR A 86 13.42 -0.46 -2.23
C THR A 86 12.69 0.41 -3.25
N VAL A 87 11.69 -0.16 -3.91
CA VAL A 87 10.75 0.57 -4.76
C VAL A 87 9.42 0.68 -4.04
N VAL A 88 8.95 1.91 -3.85
CA VAL A 88 7.67 2.21 -3.20
C VAL A 88 6.69 2.76 -4.22
N LEU A 89 5.50 2.18 -4.31
CA LEU A 89 4.36 2.77 -5.02
C LEU A 89 3.38 3.31 -3.98
N VAL A 90 3.11 4.62 -4.03
CA VAL A 90 2.06 5.25 -3.22
C VAL A 90 0.86 5.56 -4.11
N LYS A 91 -0.33 5.08 -3.73
CA LYS A 91 -1.58 5.39 -4.45
C LYS A 91 -2.76 5.55 -3.50
N ALA A 92 -3.45 6.68 -3.61
CA ALA A 92 -4.69 6.95 -2.90
C ALA A 92 -5.54 7.98 -3.66
N SER A 93 -6.73 8.29 -3.13
CA SER A 93 -7.50 9.48 -3.54
C SER A 93 -6.78 10.75 -3.12
N ARG A 94 -6.87 11.81 -3.93
CA ARG A 94 -6.23 13.10 -3.65
C ARG A 94 -6.65 13.69 -2.28
N GLY A 95 -7.90 13.47 -1.86
CA GLY A 95 -8.39 13.96 -0.57
C GLY A 95 -7.63 13.43 0.65
N MET A 96 -6.92 12.31 0.52
CA MET A 96 -6.11 11.74 1.59
C MET A 96 -4.75 12.42 1.77
N LYS A 97 -4.30 13.16 0.75
CA LYS A 97 -3.01 13.84 0.72
C LYS A 97 -1.83 12.92 1.05
N LEU A 98 -1.81 11.69 0.53
CA LEU A 98 -0.73 10.75 0.85
C LEU A 98 0.63 11.18 0.27
N GLU A 99 0.65 12.15 -0.63
CA GLU A 99 1.87 12.83 -1.05
C GLU A 99 2.66 13.44 0.13
N GLU A 100 1.99 13.85 1.22
CA GLU A 100 2.65 14.33 2.45
C GLU A 100 3.56 13.26 3.08
N LEU A 101 3.29 11.96 2.85
CA LEU A 101 4.18 10.88 3.30
C LEU A 101 5.54 10.92 2.62
N LEU A 102 5.62 11.44 1.38
CA LEU A 102 6.86 11.43 0.63
C LEU A 102 7.91 12.32 1.31
N GLU A 103 7.50 13.47 1.84
CA GLU A 103 8.38 14.36 2.61
C GLU A 103 8.97 13.62 3.83
N ASP A 104 8.11 12.99 4.64
CA ASP A 104 8.52 12.24 5.85
C ASP A 104 9.41 11.02 5.58
N LEU A 105 9.31 10.42 4.38
CA LEU A 105 10.02 9.20 4.01
C LEU A 105 11.36 9.45 3.32
N THR A 106 11.56 10.63 2.72
CA THR A 106 12.79 10.97 1.97
C THR A 106 13.75 11.89 2.71
N ASP A 107 13.34 12.44 3.85
CA ASP A 107 14.19 13.19 4.79
C ASP A 107 15.00 12.27 5.73
#